data_AF-R7BKU7-F1
#
_entry.id   AF-R7BKU7-F1
#
_cell.length_a   1.000
_cell.length_b   1.000
_cell.length_c   1.000
_cell.angle_alpha   90.00
_cell.angle_beta   90.00
_cell.angle_gamma   90.00
#
_symmetry.space_group_name_H-M   'P 1'
#
loop_
_entity.id
_entity.type
_entity.pdbx_description
1 polymer ?
#
loop_
_entity_poly.entity_id
_entity_poly.type
_entity_poly.pdbx_seq_one_letter_code
_entity_poly.pdbx_strand_id
1 'polypeptide(L)'
;MKRKTRIIKFGIMTGLLIMAVAACERQDGNAVNMPEKNPATSIEYIWEEKDYSSLEYTTSYFTNPDDFKLHSVTTKMETTGVGNRLYGFMPEISAEERIGCIEATEVMLGRIGFDGNLSIYVYTSEACNDSFYIDEKDKGNTLLVYETDWQSPEYVAGLLLATCGRYSNYGINYGYADYLCENVWKNKSVNIPSELNAEYNGYDLNLLCFDEDFVTVDEIKEAKEIAEAFTRDYIDKNGEESLRELLKKSGQPGTCGELNDELGKWYNDNGFEPNNSLSEVLYTYGGYSYQYIVYNRYAVFYMTRDWQDAVYEENPLLTADFLHNNYEETKKFYEINTEQMRQYKELFDLESDVMDVPVLFKNGKNSSTTGNGVGNGKKCDIYLTTVNSLMHEYIHALCLPTSPSNNVRWTIEGWARAFDMRFNYYSYDFLTMDYNKVATDNDKHILREYIEKIDRPIDMKTDYRDVDNLRVYEAEMYDPDYSYESGASFVYYLCDTYGERKVIDYVCDNHDLTTVTDKTYEELVEDWKNDMEERYSVYQRNN
;
A
#
# COMPACT_ATOMS: atom_id res chain seq x y z
N MET A 1 -36.49 8.37 -43.63
CA MET A 1 -36.29 7.85 -42.26
C MET A 1 -37.65 7.50 -41.65
N LYS A 2 -37.94 6.21 -41.48
CA LYS A 2 -39.08 5.73 -40.69
C LYS A 2 -38.56 5.44 -39.28
N ARG A 3 -38.96 6.25 -38.30
CA ARG A 3 -38.73 5.97 -36.87
C ARG A 3 -39.54 4.72 -36.50
N LYS A 4 -38.87 3.66 -36.03
CA LYS A 4 -39.52 2.53 -35.38
C LYS A 4 -39.32 2.67 -33.87
N THR A 5 -40.32 3.20 -33.20
CA THR A 5 -40.44 3.12 -31.74
C THR A 5 -40.94 1.71 -31.40
N ARG A 6 -40.11 0.88 -30.75
CA ARG A 6 -40.58 -0.36 -30.14
C ARG A 6 -41.09 -0.03 -28.74
N ILE A 7 -42.41 -0.04 -28.58
CA ILE A 7 -43.07 -0.04 -27.27
C ILE A 7 -43.23 -1.51 -26.87
N ILE A 8 -42.48 -1.96 -25.87
CA ILE A 8 -42.75 -3.25 -25.21
C ILE A 8 -43.79 -2.97 -24.13
N LYS A 9 -45.05 -3.33 -24.39
CA LYS A 9 -46.11 -3.35 -23.39
C LYS A 9 -46.09 -4.70 -22.68
N PHE A 10 -45.80 -4.72 -21.38
CA PHE A 10 -46.24 -5.81 -20.51
C PHE A 10 -47.39 -5.32 -19.63
N GLY A 11 -48.51 -6.05 -19.70
CA GLY A 11 -49.74 -5.72 -19.01
C GLY A 11 -49.64 -6.02 -17.51
N ILE A 12 -49.97 -5.02 -16.70
CA ILE A 12 -50.23 -5.17 -15.27
C ILE A 12 -51.65 -5.76 -15.14
N MET A 13 -51.76 -7.00 -14.67
CA MET A 13 -53.04 -7.52 -14.17
C MET A 13 -53.13 -7.20 -12.67
N THR A 14 -53.96 -6.22 -12.35
CA THR A 14 -54.38 -5.89 -11.00
C THR A 14 -55.37 -6.96 -10.52
N GLY A 15 -55.00 -7.73 -9.51
CA GLY A 15 -55.87 -8.70 -8.83
C GLY A 15 -56.13 -8.27 -7.40
N LEU A 16 -57.23 -7.53 -7.20
CA LEU A 16 -57.87 -7.31 -5.90
C LEU A 16 -58.34 -8.64 -5.31
N LEU A 17 -57.96 -8.95 -4.06
CA LEU A 17 -58.83 -9.75 -3.20
C LEU A 17 -58.69 -9.31 -1.73
N ILE A 18 -59.74 -8.65 -1.26
CA ILE A 18 -60.10 -8.43 0.14
C ILE A 18 -60.81 -9.70 0.60
N MET A 19 -60.43 -10.28 1.75
CA MET A 19 -61.38 -10.66 2.79
C MET A 19 -60.69 -10.86 4.14
N ALA A 20 -61.37 -10.34 5.17
CA ALA A 20 -60.95 -10.12 6.54
C ALA A 20 -61.33 -11.28 7.47
N VAL A 21 -61.21 -11.00 8.79
CA VAL A 21 -61.70 -11.69 10.02
C VAL A 21 -60.58 -12.45 10.75
N ALA A 22 -60.25 -12.22 12.03
CA ALA A 22 -60.66 -11.24 13.03
C ALA A 22 -59.76 -11.34 14.29
N ALA A 23 -59.47 -10.16 14.86
CA ALA A 23 -59.64 -9.80 16.28
C ALA A 23 -58.90 -10.59 17.40
N CYS A 24 -57.99 -9.87 18.07
CA CYS A 24 -58.07 -9.70 19.52
C CYS A 24 -57.49 -8.32 19.92
N GLU A 25 -58.19 -7.64 20.83
CA GLU A 25 -58.05 -6.25 21.22
C GLU A 25 -57.00 -6.00 22.32
N ARG A 26 -56.35 -4.82 22.28
CA ARG A 26 -56.17 -3.79 23.35
C ARG A 26 -54.83 -3.07 23.17
N GLN A 27 -54.78 -1.85 22.62
CA GLN A 27 -55.03 -0.50 23.17
C GLN A 27 -53.95 0.06 24.10
N ASP A 28 -53.69 1.36 23.87
CA ASP A 28 -52.80 2.35 24.52
C ASP A 28 -51.31 2.27 24.10
N GLY A 29 -50.65 3.30 23.57
CA GLY A 29 -50.96 4.71 23.32
C GLY A 29 -49.66 5.44 22.95
N ASN A 30 -49.76 6.49 22.11
CA ASN A 30 -48.71 7.37 21.57
C ASN A 30 -48.01 6.93 20.27
N ALA A 31 -48.70 7.14 19.15
CA ALA A 31 -48.06 7.25 17.84
C ALA A 31 -47.28 8.57 17.78
N VAL A 32 -45.95 8.46 17.86
CA VAL A 32 -45.03 9.51 17.39
C VAL A 32 -45.12 9.53 15.87
N ASN A 33 -45.48 10.67 15.29
CA ASN A 33 -45.44 10.88 13.84
C ASN A 33 -44.02 10.59 13.33
N MET A 34 -43.83 9.47 12.64
CA MET A 34 -42.66 9.26 11.80
C MET A 34 -42.75 10.22 10.61
N PRO A 35 -41.65 10.90 10.23
CA PRO A 35 -41.60 11.64 8.97
C PRO A 35 -41.89 10.67 7.82
N GLU A 36 -42.74 11.08 6.89
CA GLU A 36 -42.98 10.35 5.64
C GLU A 36 -41.64 10.03 4.96
N LYS A 37 -41.42 8.74 4.66
CA LYS A 37 -40.34 8.30 3.76
C LYS A 37 -40.42 9.14 2.49
N ASN A 38 -39.37 9.91 2.20
CA ASN A 38 -39.19 10.50 0.88
C ASN A 38 -39.25 9.36 -0.15
N PRO A 39 -40.11 9.42 -1.18
CA PRO A 39 -40.14 8.41 -2.21
C PRO A 39 -38.80 8.46 -2.93
N ALA A 40 -38.10 7.32 -2.98
CA ALA A 40 -36.92 7.13 -3.80
C ALA A 40 -37.23 7.64 -5.23
N THR A 41 -36.62 8.75 -5.61
CA THR A 41 -36.68 9.26 -6.97
C THR A 41 -35.91 8.31 -7.86
N SER A 42 -36.60 7.32 -8.45
CA SER A 42 -36.06 6.53 -9.54
C SER A 42 -35.85 7.46 -10.75
N ILE A 43 -34.63 7.93 -10.96
CA ILE A 43 -34.26 8.64 -12.18
C ILE A 43 -34.18 7.59 -13.29
N GLU A 44 -35.17 7.54 -14.19
CA GLU A 44 -35.04 6.77 -15.44
C GLU A 44 -33.93 7.41 -16.28
N TYR A 45 -32.76 6.75 -16.33
CA TYR A 45 -31.67 7.15 -17.23
C TYR A 45 -32.05 6.73 -18.66
N ILE A 46 -32.36 7.71 -19.51
CA ILE A 46 -32.65 7.48 -20.94
C ILE A 46 -31.32 7.60 -21.69
N TRP A 47 -30.70 6.46 -21.99
CA TRP A 47 -29.55 6.43 -22.90
C TRP A 47 -30.02 6.37 -24.36
N GLU A 48 -29.41 7.19 -25.22
CA GLU A 48 -29.62 7.09 -26.67
C GLU A 48 -28.65 6.06 -27.24
N GLU A 49 -29.18 4.98 -27.84
CA GLU A 49 -28.38 4.01 -28.60
C GLU A 49 -27.54 4.72 -29.67
N LYS A 50 -26.22 4.70 -29.48
CA LYS A 50 -25.23 5.13 -30.47
C LYS A 50 -24.75 3.91 -31.25
N ASP A 51 -24.66 4.05 -32.57
CA ASP A 51 -24.13 3.01 -33.43
C ASP A 51 -22.60 3.10 -33.49
N TYR A 52 -21.93 2.13 -32.88
CA TYR A 52 -20.46 2.02 -32.88
C TYR A 52 -19.94 1.06 -33.96
N SER A 53 -20.81 0.45 -34.76
CA SER A 53 -20.41 -0.53 -35.79
C SER A 53 -19.59 0.08 -36.93
N SER A 54 -19.62 1.40 -37.09
CA SER A 54 -18.89 2.15 -38.12
C SER A 54 -17.57 2.76 -37.64
N LEU A 55 -17.11 2.45 -36.43
CA LEU A 55 -15.83 2.97 -35.92
C LEU A 55 -14.65 2.45 -36.75
N GLU A 56 -13.75 3.35 -37.12
CA GLU A 56 -12.50 2.99 -37.78
C GLU A 56 -11.44 2.64 -36.74
N TYR A 57 -10.69 1.57 -37.01
CA TYR A 57 -9.61 1.08 -36.17
C TYR A 57 -8.27 1.29 -36.88
N THR A 58 -7.28 1.73 -36.11
CA THR A 58 -5.91 1.91 -36.57
C THR A 58 -5.00 0.98 -35.80
N THR A 59 -4.02 0.38 -36.48
CA THR A 59 -3.00 -0.40 -35.78
C THR A 59 -2.03 0.54 -35.07
N SER A 60 -1.84 0.32 -33.78
CA SER A 60 -0.85 0.99 -32.95
C SER A 60 -0.07 -0.02 -32.10
N TYR A 61 0.94 0.46 -31.38
CA TYR A 61 1.67 -0.34 -30.40
C TYR A 61 1.58 0.37 -29.06
N PHE A 62 1.15 -0.37 -28.05
CA PHE A 62 1.08 0.10 -26.68
C PHE A 62 2.18 -0.57 -25.88
N THR A 63 3.00 0.24 -25.20
CA THR A 63 3.99 -0.25 -24.24
C THR A 63 3.43 -0.03 -22.86
N ASN A 64 3.30 -1.09 -22.08
CA ASN A 64 2.73 -1.00 -20.74
C ASN A 64 3.54 -0.02 -19.91
N PRO A 65 2.88 0.84 -19.13
CA PRO A 65 3.56 1.68 -18.18
C PRO A 65 4.02 0.81 -17.02
N ASP A 66 5.29 0.92 -16.65
CA ASP A 66 5.84 0.33 -15.44
C ASP A 66 6.77 1.38 -14.85
N ASP A 67 6.48 1.78 -13.60
CA ASP A 67 7.15 2.87 -12.89
C ASP A 67 8.68 2.66 -12.82
N PHE A 68 9.15 1.40 -12.82
CA PHE A 68 10.57 1.05 -12.84
C PHE A 68 11.01 0.16 -14.01
N LYS A 69 10.14 -0.06 -15.01
CA LYS A 69 10.42 -0.84 -16.25
C LYS A 69 11.11 -2.19 -16.00
N LEU A 70 10.78 -2.89 -14.92
CA LEU A 70 11.26 -4.24 -14.66
C LEU A 70 10.83 -5.16 -15.82
N HIS A 71 9.60 -4.99 -16.29
CA HIS A 71 9.06 -5.65 -17.46
C HIS A 71 8.33 -4.66 -18.35
N SER A 72 8.93 -4.30 -19.49
CA SER A 72 8.23 -3.58 -20.56
C SER A 72 7.79 -4.56 -21.64
N VAL A 73 6.47 -4.66 -21.83
CA VAL A 73 5.88 -5.43 -22.92
C VAL A 73 5.24 -4.43 -23.88
N THR A 74 5.65 -4.49 -25.14
CA THR A 74 5.04 -3.73 -26.23
C THR A 74 4.10 -4.65 -27.00
N THR A 75 2.81 -4.31 -26.95
CA THR A 75 1.73 -5.11 -27.52
C THR A 75 1.15 -4.38 -28.72
N LYS A 76 0.90 -5.12 -29.80
CA LYS A 76 0.18 -4.60 -30.96
C LYS A 76 -1.29 -4.44 -30.61
N MET A 77 -1.86 -3.26 -30.86
CA MET A 77 -3.25 -2.93 -30.56
C MET A 77 -3.98 -2.43 -31.80
N GLU A 78 -5.28 -2.68 -31.86
CA GLU A 78 -6.23 -2.02 -32.76
C GLU A 78 -6.96 -0.93 -31.97
N THR A 79 -6.68 0.33 -32.30
CA THR A 79 -7.15 1.49 -31.54
C THR A 79 -8.19 2.31 -32.27
N THR A 80 -9.18 2.80 -31.53
CA THR A 80 -10.22 3.73 -31.98
C THR A 80 -10.51 4.79 -30.91
N GLY A 81 -11.03 5.95 -31.32
CA GLY A 81 -11.32 7.07 -30.41
C GLY A 81 -12.81 7.38 -30.34
N VAL A 82 -13.32 7.63 -29.14
CA VAL A 82 -14.71 8.07 -28.88
C VAL A 82 -14.67 9.27 -27.94
N GLY A 83 -14.89 10.47 -28.46
CA GLY A 83 -14.77 11.71 -27.68
C GLY A 83 -13.35 11.89 -27.11
N ASN A 84 -13.24 12.03 -25.78
CA ASN A 84 -11.97 12.13 -25.05
C ASN A 84 -11.37 10.77 -24.66
N ARG A 85 -11.92 9.66 -25.16
CA ARG A 85 -11.51 8.31 -24.78
C ARG A 85 -10.82 7.58 -25.92
N LEU A 86 -9.78 6.83 -25.58
CA LEU A 86 -9.06 5.96 -26.48
C LEU A 86 -9.33 4.51 -26.09
N TYR A 87 -9.78 3.70 -27.05
CA TYR A 87 -9.95 2.27 -26.85
C TYR A 87 -8.90 1.53 -27.68
N GLY A 88 -8.17 0.62 -27.07
CA GLY A 88 -7.21 -0.27 -27.73
C GLY A 88 -7.55 -1.72 -27.45
N PHE A 89 -7.58 -2.55 -28.48
CA PHE A 89 -7.93 -3.97 -28.37
C PHE A 89 -6.82 -4.82 -28.97
N MET A 90 -6.50 -5.95 -28.34
CA MET A 90 -5.73 -6.97 -29.03
C MET A 90 -6.43 -7.39 -30.33
N PRO A 91 -5.70 -7.56 -31.46
CA PRO A 91 -6.29 -7.88 -32.76
C PRO A 91 -7.23 -9.10 -32.76
N GLU A 92 -7.01 -10.02 -31.83
CA GLU A 92 -7.78 -11.25 -31.64
C GLU A 92 -9.18 -11.02 -31.05
N ILE A 93 -9.43 -9.90 -30.37
CA ILE A 93 -10.74 -9.57 -29.79
C ILE A 93 -11.75 -9.32 -30.92
N SER A 94 -12.92 -9.95 -30.85
CA SER A 94 -13.93 -9.88 -31.89
C SER A 94 -14.55 -8.48 -32.03
N ALA A 95 -15.08 -8.15 -33.21
CA ALA A 95 -15.76 -6.86 -33.41
C ALA A 95 -16.99 -6.68 -32.52
N GLU A 96 -17.69 -7.77 -32.19
CA GLU A 96 -18.84 -7.77 -31.28
C GLU A 96 -18.42 -7.38 -29.85
N GLU A 97 -17.34 -8.00 -29.35
CA GLU A 97 -16.79 -7.70 -28.03
C GLU A 97 -16.27 -6.27 -27.91
N ARG A 98 -15.62 -5.76 -28.96
CA ARG A 98 -15.16 -4.36 -28.99
C ARG A 98 -16.31 -3.37 -28.87
N ILE A 99 -17.40 -3.63 -29.60
CA ILE A 99 -18.60 -2.80 -29.56
C ILE A 99 -19.25 -2.90 -28.18
N GLY A 100 -19.40 -4.12 -27.64
CA GLY A 100 -19.97 -4.35 -26.30
C GLY A 100 -19.19 -3.61 -25.21
N CYS A 101 -17.86 -3.66 -25.25
CA CYS A 101 -16.99 -2.92 -24.34
C CYS A 101 -17.22 -1.40 -24.46
N ILE A 102 -17.16 -0.83 -25.66
CA ILE A 102 -17.35 0.61 -25.88
C ILE A 102 -18.75 1.06 -25.41
N GLU A 103 -19.79 0.31 -25.75
CA GLU A 103 -21.17 0.63 -25.36
C GLU A 103 -21.33 0.63 -23.83
N ALA A 104 -20.89 -0.43 -23.15
CA ALA A 104 -20.98 -0.53 -21.70
C ALA A 104 -20.16 0.57 -20.99
N THR A 105 -18.94 0.84 -21.48
CA THR A 105 -18.07 1.89 -20.95
C THR A 105 -18.74 3.26 -21.06
N GLU A 106 -19.22 3.64 -22.25
CA GLU A 106 -19.79 4.96 -22.49
C GLU A 106 -21.11 5.16 -21.73
N VAL A 107 -21.91 4.11 -21.55
CA VAL A 107 -23.10 4.14 -20.68
C VAL A 107 -22.69 4.46 -19.24
N MET A 108 -21.70 3.74 -18.69
CA MET A 108 -21.28 3.92 -17.31
C MET A 108 -20.59 5.25 -17.06
N LEU A 109 -19.67 5.68 -17.94
CA LEU A 109 -19.07 7.00 -17.87
C LEU A 109 -20.12 8.12 -17.96
N GLY A 110 -21.13 7.95 -18.81
CA GLY A 110 -22.27 8.85 -18.90
C GLY A 110 -23.13 8.89 -17.63
N ARG A 111 -23.27 7.76 -16.93
CA ARG A 111 -24.03 7.65 -15.67
C ARG A 111 -23.32 8.30 -14.49
N ILE A 112 -21.99 8.17 -14.41
CA ILE A 112 -21.18 8.81 -13.36
C ILE A 112 -20.78 10.25 -13.70
N GLY A 113 -21.05 10.70 -14.93
CA GLY A 113 -20.79 12.07 -15.37
C GLY A 113 -19.31 12.36 -15.64
N PHE A 114 -18.51 11.36 -16.04
CA PHE A 114 -17.07 11.53 -16.30
C PHE A 114 -16.81 11.98 -17.74
N ASP A 115 -16.16 13.13 -17.91
CA ASP A 115 -15.81 13.75 -19.21
C ASP A 115 -14.30 13.85 -19.49
N GLY A 116 -13.47 13.36 -18.56
CA GLY A 116 -12.02 13.38 -18.66
C GLY A 116 -11.42 12.43 -19.70
N ASN A 117 -10.10 12.50 -19.86
CA ASN A 117 -9.33 11.62 -20.72
C ASN A 117 -9.18 10.24 -20.07
N LEU A 118 -9.58 9.19 -20.80
CA LEU A 118 -9.42 7.79 -20.38
C LEU A 118 -8.95 6.93 -21.56
N SER A 119 -7.92 6.14 -21.35
CA SER A 119 -7.47 5.12 -22.31
C SER A 119 -7.80 3.74 -21.76
N ILE A 120 -8.55 2.93 -22.50
CA ILE A 120 -8.89 1.55 -22.13
C ILE A 120 -8.17 0.61 -23.09
N TYR A 121 -7.36 -0.31 -22.56
CA TYR A 121 -6.67 -1.33 -23.35
C TYR A 121 -7.13 -2.72 -22.92
N VAL A 122 -7.64 -3.50 -23.88
CA VAL A 122 -8.24 -4.81 -23.65
C VAL A 122 -7.35 -5.94 -24.21
N TYR A 123 -7.10 -6.95 -23.38
CA TYR A 123 -6.23 -8.10 -23.68
C TYR A 123 -7.03 -9.41 -23.71
N THR A 124 -6.57 -10.41 -24.49
CA THR A 124 -7.26 -11.70 -24.67
C THR A 124 -6.87 -12.80 -23.69
N SER A 125 -5.76 -12.66 -22.97
CA SER A 125 -5.31 -13.66 -22.01
C SER A 125 -4.97 -13.01 -20.69
N GLU A 126 -5.33 -13.67 -19.59
CA GLU A 126 -4.94 -13.35 -18.21
C GLU A 126 -3.41 -13.32 -17.98
N ALA A 127 -2.56 -13.54 -18.99
CA ALA A 127 -1.10 -13.58 -18.88
C ALA A 127 -0.44 -12.29 -18.34
N CYS A 128 -1.20 -11.21 -18.13
CA CYS A 128 -0.76 -10.06 -17.34
C CYS A 128 -1.24 -10.11 -15.88
N ASN A 129 -1.62 -11.28 -15.37
CA ASN A 129 -1.96 -11.70 -14.00
C ASN A 129 -2.83 -10.82 -13.09
N ASP A 130 -3.18 -9.58 -13.45
CA ASP A 130 -4.12 -8.72 -12.72
C ASP A 130 -5.27 -8.32 -13.65
N SER A 131 -6.50 -8.46 -13.16
CA SER A 131 -7.73 -8.14 -13.89
C SER A 131 -7.80 -6.67 -14.35
N PHE A 132 -7.11 -5.76 -13.65
CA PHE A 132 -7.05 -4.34 -14.00
C PHE A 132 -5.67 -3.74 -13.68
N TYR A 133 -5.19 -2.78 -14.48
CA TYR A 133 -4.07 -1.89 -14.08
C TYR A 133 -4.41 -0.45 -14.41
N ILE A 134 -4.10 0.45 -13.46
CA ILE A 134 -4.44 1.86 -13.58
C ILE A 134 -3.20 2.72 -13.48
N ASP A 135 -2.95 3.49 -14.53
CA ASP A 135 -1.89 4.47 -14.57
C ASP A 135 -2.46 5.89 -14.69
N GLU A 136 -2.06 6.73 -13.75
CA GLU A 136 -2.37 8.15 -13.72
C GLU A 136 -1.20 8.91 -14.32
N LYS A 137 -1.32 9.30 -15.60
CA LYS A 137 -0.33 10.15 -16.27
C LYS A 137 -0.81 11.59 -16.33
N ASP A 138 0.14 12.51 -16.51
CA ASP A 138 -0.13 13.90 -16.89
C ASP A 138 -1.09 14.07 -18.10
N LYS A 139 -1.30 13.01 -18.90
CA LYS A 139 -2.13 13.00 -20.11
C LYS A 139 -3.51 12.36 -19.95
N GLY A 140 -3.82 11.77 -18.80
CA GLY A 140 -5.09 11.08 -18.53
C GLY A 140 -4.90 9.71 -17.90
N ASN A 141 -6.03 9.08 -17.56
CA ASN A 141 -6.04 7.80 -16.86
C ASN A 141 -5.97 6.65 -17.87
N THR A 142 -5.28 5.57 -17.53
CA THR A 142 -5.21 4.35 -18.36
C THR A 142 -5.79 3.19 -17.58
N LEU A 143 -6.71 2.43 -18.17
CA LEU A 143 -7.24 1.17 -17.66
C LEU A 143 -6.78 0.03 -18.57
N LEU A 144 -5.97 -0.89 -18.05
CA LEU A 144 -5.72 -2.17 -18.71
C LEU A 144 -6.71 -3.19 -18.16
N VAL A 145 -7.32 -4.01 -19.00
CA VAL A 145 -8.35 -4.98 -18.61
C VAL A 145 -8.35 -6.20 -19.54
N TYR A 146 -8.89 -7.33 -19.09
CA TYR A 146 -9.15 -8.48 -19.97
C TYR A 146 -10.53 -8.45 -20.59
N GLU A 147 -10.70 -9.24 -21.65
CA GLU A 147 -12.01 -9.65 -22.10
C GLU A 147 -12.80 -10.26 -20.92
N THR A 148 -13.87 -9.59 -20.52
CA THR A 148 -14.71 -9.92 -19.36
C THR A 148 -16.15 -9.53 -19.65
N ASP A 149 -17.07 -9.84 -18.74
CA ASP A 149 -18.42 -9.29 -18.80
C ASP A 149 -18.37 -7.78 -18.52
N TRP A 150 -18.56 -6.98 -19.57
CA TRP A 150 -18.58 -5.51 -19.52
C TRP A 150 -19.72 -4.96 -18.66
N GLN A 151 -20.66 -5.82 -18.24
CA GLN A 151 -21.76 -5.47 -17.35
C GLN A 151 -21.57 -5.95 -15.90
N SER A 152 -20.41 -6.52 -15.59
CA SER A 152 -20.08 -6.99 -14.25
C SER A 152 -19.71 -5.84 -13.30
N PRO A 153 -20.04 -5.96 -11.99
CA PRO A 153 -19.52 -5.06 -10.96
C PRO A 153 -17.99 -4.97 -10.95
N GLU A 154 -17.28 -6.06 -11.23
CA GLU A 154 -15.82 -6.10 -11.27
C GLU A 154 -15.26 -5.17 -12.36
N TYR A 155 -15.82 -5.22 -13.57
CA TYR A 155 -15.45 -4.32 -14.66
C TYR A 155 -15.72 -2.85 -14.32
N VAL A 156 -16.91 -2.57 -13.79
CA VAL A 156 -17.31 -1.21 -13.42
C VAL A 156 -16.49 -0.68 -12.24
N ALA A 157 -16.06 -1.53 -11.30
CA ALA A 157 -15.16 -1.16 -10.21
C ALA A 157 -13.78 -0.74 -10.75
N GLY A 158 -13.24 -1.48 -11.73
CA GLY A 158 -12.01 -1.08 -12.43
C GLY A 158 -12.14 0.28 -13.14
N LEU A 159 -13.29 0.54 -13.76
CA LEU A 159 -13.60 1.85 -14.36
C LEU A 159 -13.70 2.97 -13.32
N LEU A 160 -14.31 2.69 -12.16
CA LEU A 160 -14.41 3.64 -11.06
C LEU A 160 -13.05 3.96 -10.45
N LEU A 161 -12.19 2.97 -10.20
CA LEU A 161 -10.81 3.21 -9.78
C LEU A 161 -10.07 4.10 -10.79
N ALA A 162 -10.25 3.84 -12.10
CA ALA A 162 -9.62 4.64 -13.16
C ALA A 162 -10.17 6.07 -13.27
N THR A 163 -11.26 6.42 -12.59
CA THR A 163 -11.89 7.75 -12.67
C THR A 163 -11.93 8.49 -11.33
N CYS A 164 -11.97 7.76 -10.22
CA CYS A 164 -11.96 8.27 -8.85
C CYS A 164 -10.56 8.30 -8.21
N GLY A 165 -9.62 7.52 -8.74
CA GLY A 165 -8.22 7.46 -8.30
C GLY A 165 -7.77 6.02 -8.05
N ARG A 166 -6.59 5.64 -8.54
CA ARG A 166 -6.12 4.25 -8.55
C ARG A 166 -5.98 3.61 -7.16
N TYR A 167 -5.79 4.44 -6.13
CA TYR A 167 -5.65 4.02 -4.73
C TYR A 167 -6.95 4.11 -3.93
N SER A 168 -8.06 4.56 -4.54
CA SER A 168 -9.35 4.61 -3.83
C SER A 168 -9.77 3.19 -3.39
N ASN A 169 -10.45 3.10 -2.25
CA ASN A 169 -10.75 1.81 -1.62
C ASN A 169 -11.52 0.88 -2.58
N TYR A 170 -10.96 -0.29 -2.85
CA TYR A 170 -11.49 -1.22 -3.84
C TYR A 170 -12.92 -1.67 -3.52
N GLY A 171 -13.18 -2.07 -2.27
CA GLY A 171 -14.48 -2.58 -1.87
C GLY A 171 -15.57 -1.53 -1.98
N ILE A 172 -15.31 -0.27 -1.63
CA ILE A 172 -16.31 0.80 -1.85
C ILE A 172 -16.54 1.04 -3.35
N ASN A 173 -15.50 0.97 -4.18
CA ASN A 173 -15.67 1.02 -5.64
C ASN A 173 -16.51 -0.17 -6.15
N TYR A 174 -16.30 -1.38 -5.62
CA TYR A 174 -17.08 -2.56 -5.96
C TYR A 174 -18.55 -2.42 -5.54
N GLY A 175 -18.83 -1.99 -4.30
CA GLY A 175 -20.20 -1.76 -3.83
C GLY A 175 -20.93 -0.68 -4.63
N TYR A 176 -20.22 0.36 -5.07
CA TYR A 176 -20.80 1.39 -5.93
C TYR A 176 -21.02 0.87 -7.36
N ALA A 177 -20.09 0.08 -7.88
CA ALA A 177 -20.23 -0.60 -9.16
C ALA A 177 -21.48 -1.49 -9.19
N ASP A 178 -21.69 -2.32 -8.17
CA ASP A 178 -22.89 -3.15 -8.04
C ASP A 178 -24.18 -2.30 -8.05
N TYR A 179 -24.22 -1.23 -7.24
CA TYR A 179 -25.34 -0.29 -7.23
C TYR A 179 -25.61 0.33 -8.61
N LEU A 180 -24.57 0.69 -9.37
CA LEU A 180 -24.72 1.24 -10.72
C LEU A 180 -25.21 0.17 -11.71
N CYS A 181 -24.65 -1.03 -11.67
CA CYS A 181 -25.04 -2.15 -12.51
C CYS A 181 -26.53 -2.52 -12.32
N GLU A 182 -27.01 -2.55 -11.08
CA GLU A 182 -28.44 -2.78 -10.80
C GLU A 182 -29.31 -1.65 -11.38
N ASN A 183 -28.91 -0.39 -11.21
CA ASN A 183 -29.72 0.73 -11.67
C ASN A 183 -29.74 0.88 -13.21
N VAL A 184 -28.65 0.54 -13.89
CA VAL A 184 -28.53 0.66 -15.35
C VAL A 184 -29.03 -0.59 -16.06
N TRP A 185 -28.65 -1.78 -15.59
CA TRP A 185 -28.90 -3.05 -16.27
C TRP A 185 -29.93 -3.94 -15.56
N LYS A 186 -30.40 -3.58 -14.36
CA LYS A 186 -31.39 -4.33 -13.55
C LYS A 186 -30.92 -5.73 -13.17
N ASN A 187 -29.62 -5.87 -12.93
CA ASN A 187 -29.01 -7.11 -12.50
C ASN A 187 -29.18 -7.31 -10.98
N LYS A 188 -29.97 -8.33 -10.61
CA LYS A 188 -30.11 -8.97 -9.29
C LYS A 188 -30.56 -8.13 -8.07
N SER A 189 -30.94 -8.88 -7.02
CA SER A 189 -31.32 -8.39 -5.69
C SER A 189 -30.18 -8.61 -4.71
N VAL A 190 -29.89 -7.59 -3.90
CA VAL A 190 -28.86 -7.60 -2.84
C VAL A 190 -29.33 -8.43 -1.66
N ASN A 191 -28.44 -9.26 -1.11
CA ASN A 191 -28.62 -9.83 0.21
C ASN A 191 -27.76 -9.04 1.19
N ILE A 192 -28.40 -8.43 2.18
CA ILE A 192 -27.68 -7.91 3.34
C ILE A 192 -27.28 -9.13 4.18
N PRO A 193 -25.99 -9.29 4.53
CA PRO A 193 -25.57 -10.33 5.46
C PRO A 193 -26.42 -10.28 6.73
N SER A 194 -27.04 -11.40 7.10
CA SER A 194 -27.82 -11.46 8.34
C SER A 194 -26.93 -11.49 9.58
N GLU A 195 -25.69 -11.93 9.43
CA GLU A 195 -24.66 -12.04 10.48
C GLU A 195 -23.30 -11.81 9.80
N LEU A 196 -22.44 -10.92 10.34
CA LEU A 196 -21.03 -10.83 9.94
C LEU A 196 -20.19 -11.67 10.90
N ASN A 197 -19.17 -12.34 10.35
CA ASN A 197 -18.28 -13.20 11.11
C ASN A 197 -17.26 -12.36 11.90
N ALA A 198 -17.30 -12.41 13.23
CA ALA A 198 -16.37 -11.65 14.07
C ALA A 198 -14.87 -12.00 13.86
N GLU A 199 -14.55 -13.15 13.26
CA GLU A 199 -13.19 -13.56 12.90
C GLU A 199 -12.78 -13.12 11.48
N TYR A 200 -13.63 -12.36 10.78
CA TYR A 200 -13.38 -11.87 9.44
C TYR A 200 -12.29 -10.80 9.42
N ASN A 201 -11.27 -11.02 8.61
CA ASN A 201 -10.11 -10.12 8.54
C ASN A 201 -10.25 -9.05 7.44
N GLY A 202 -11.19 -9.22 6.52
CA GLY A 202 -11.34 -8.32 5.36
C GLY A 202 -12.22 -7.08 5.61
N TYR A 203 -12.38 -6.63 6.85
CA TYR A 203 -13.19 -5.43 7.19
C TYR A 203 -12.62 -4.13 6.62
N ASP A 204 -11.35 -4.13 6.21
CA ASP A 204 -10.72 -2.99 5.55
C ASP A 204 -11.27 -2.73 4.14
N LEU A 205 -11.89 -3.75 3.53
CA LEU A 205 -12.44 -3.70 2.17
C LEU A 205 -11.43 -3.22 1.12
N ASN A 206 -10.13 -3.26 1.40
CA ASN A 206 -9.11 -2.89 0.42
C ASN A 206 -8.95 -3.99 -0.64
N LEU A 207 -8.11 -3.72 -1.64
CA LEU A 207 -7.91 -4.62 -2.78
C LEU A 207 -7.58 -6.07 -2.38
N LEU A 208 -6.69 -6.27 -1.41
CA LEU A 208 -6.22 -7.61 -1.04
C LEU A 208 -7.30 -8.44 -0.32
N CYS A 209 -8.36 -7.80 0.19
CA CYS A 209 -9.54 -8.50 0.75
C CYS A 209 -10.41 -9.15 -0.33
N PHE A 210 -10.09 -8.94 -1.61
CA PHE A 210 -10.81 -9.46 -2.77
C PHE A 210 -9.92 -10.36 -3.65
N ASP A 211 -8.80 -10.84 -3.11
CA ASP A 211 -7.80 -11.66 -3.81
C ASP A 211 -7.65 -13.02 -3.11
N GLU A 212 -7.83 -14.10 -3.87
CA GLU A 212 -7.80 -15.50 -3.38
C GLU A 212 -6.40 -15.93 -2.93
N ASP A 213 -5.34 -15.21 -3.32
CA ASP A 213 -4.01 -15.44 -2.78
C ASP A 213 -3.95 -15.04 -1.30
N PHE A 214 -4.67 -14.00 -0.86
CA PHE A 214 -4.53 -13.38 0.46
C PHE A 214 -5.64 -13.76 1.46
N VAL A 215 -6.82 -14.07 0.96
CA VAL A 215 -8.01 -14.42 1.76
C VAL A 215 -8.77 -15.57 1.10
N THR A 216 -9.64 -16.24 1.85
CA THR A 216 -10.45 -17.34 1.32
C THR A 216 -11.61 -16.85 0.45
N VAL A 217 -12.11 -17.71 -0.45
CA VAL A 217 -13.28 -17.40 -1.31
C VAL A 217 -14.52 -16.99 -0.49
N ASP A 218 -14.72 -17.60 0.67
CA ASP A 218 -15.83 -17.26 1.56
C ASP A 218 -15.66 -15.85 2.16
N GLU A 219 -14.43 -15.47 2.52
CA GLU A 219 -14.09 -14.12 2.98
C GLU A 219 -14.30 -13.09 1.85
N ILE A 220 -13.91 -13.38 0.61
CA ILE A 220 -14.16 -12.48 -0.54
C ILE A 220 -15.67 -12.26 -0.73
N LYS A 221 -16.47 -13.32 -0.59
CA LYS A 221 -17.93 -13.22 -0.68
C LYS A 221 -18.49 -12.32 0.41
N GLU A 222 -18.02 -12.48 1.64
CA GLU A 222 -18.41 -11.62 2.77
C GLU A 222 -17.97 -10.15 2.53
N ALA A 223 -16.77 -9.92 2.01
CA ALA A 223 -16.27 -8.59 1.61
C ALA A 223 -17.22 -7.88 0.64
N LYS A 224 -17.65 -8.59 -0.40
CA LYS A 224 -18.59 -8.10 -1.41
C LYS A 224 -19.94 -7.73 -0.78
N GLU A 225 -20.50 -8.60 0.04
CA GLU A 225 -21.79 -8.36 0.69
C GLU A 225 -21.73 -7.16 1.67
N ILE A 226 -20.63 -7.00 2.41
CA ILE A 226 -20.40 -5.83 3.27
C ILE A 226 -20.30 -4.55 2.43
N ALA A 227 -19.47 -4.57 1.38
CA ALA A 227 -19.26 -3.42 0.50
C ALA A 227 -20.56 -2.94 -0.15
N GLU A 228 -21.38 -3.87 -0.64
CA GLU A 228 -22.70 -3.60 -1.20
C GLU A 228 -23.64 -2.97 -0.17
N ALA A 229 -23.70 -3.54 1.04
CA ALA A 229 -24.58 -3.07 2.11
C ALA A 229 -24.18 -1.67 2.62
N PHE A 230 -22.90 -1.45 2.91
CA PHE A 230 -22.36 -0.16 3.33
C PHE A 230 -22.66 0.91 2.27
N THR A 231 -22.34 0.61 1.00
CA THR A 231 -22.48 1.59 -0.08
C THR A 231 -23.93 2.05 -0.24
N ARG A 232 -24.88 1.11 -0.19
CA ARG A 232 -26.31 1.42 -0.32
C ARG A 232 -26.83 2.25 0.84
N ASP A 233 -26.51 1.86 2.07
CA ASP A 233 -26.88 2.63 3.25
C ASP A 233 -26.28 4.04 3.23
N TYR A 234 -25.01 4.17 2.80
CA TYR A 234 -24.35 5.46 2.67
C TYR A 234 -25.00 6.35 1.59
N ILE A 235 -25.34 5.79 0.42
CA ILE A 235 -26.07 6.51 -0.63
C ILE A 235 -27.46 6.93 -0.15
N ASP A 236 -28.19 6.04 0.52
CA ASP A 236 -29.55 6.32 1.01
C ASP A 236 -29.55 7.46 2.05
N LYS A 237 -28.53 7.53 2.90
CA LYS A 237 -28.39 8.55 3.95
C LYS A 237 -27.80 9.86 3.45
N ASN A 238 -26.76 9.81 2.62
CA ASN A 238 -25.92 10.97 2.28
C ASN A 238 -26.01 11.38 0.81
N GLY A 239 -26.48 10.49 -0.06
CA GLY A 239 -26.54 10.70 -1.50
C GLY A 239 -25.29 10.23 -2.25
N GLU A 240 -25.46 9.97 -3.54
CA GLU A 240 -24.43 9.43 -4.43
C GLU A 240 -23.24 10.38 -4.66
N GLU A 241 -23.48 11.70 -4.63
CA GLU A 241 -22.40 12.69 -4.76
C GLU A 241 -21.44 12.64 -3.57
N SER A 242 -21.98 12.50 -2.35
CA SER A 242 -21.17 12.35 -1.14
C SER A 242 -20.36 11.06 -1.15
N LEU A 243 -20.88 9.97 -1.71
CA LEU A 243 -20.11 8.73 -1.87
C LEU A 243 -18.92 8.93 -2.81
N ARG A 244 -19.12 9.60 -3.95
CA ARG A 244 -18.02 9.87 -4.90
C ARG A 244 -16.92 10.73 -4.30
N GLU A 245 -17.27 11.71 -3.48
CA GLU A 245 -16.26 12.51 -2.77
C GLU A 245 -15.52 11.69 -1.71
N LEU A 246 -16.22 10.80 -0.99
CA LEU A 246 -15.59 9.85 -0.06
C LEU A 246 -14.61 8.93 -0.78
N LEU A 247 -14.98 8.40 -1.95
CA LEU A 247 -14.12 7.56 -2.79
C LEU A 247 -12.83 8.28 -3.20
N LYS A 248 -12.91 9.53 -3.69
CA LYS A 248 -11.72 10.31 -4.04
C LYS A 248 -10.78 10.52 -2.85
N LYS A 249 -11.35 10.83 -1.68
CA LYS A 249 -10.58 11.03 -0.44
C LYS A 249 -9.96 9.73 0.09
N SER A 250 -10.63 8.60 -0.11
CA SER A 250 -10.12 7.29 0.31
C SER A 250 -8.80 6.91 -0.36
N GLY A 251 -8.51 7.46 -1.55
CA GLY A 251 -7.29 7.17 -2.29
C GLY A 251 -6.08 8.05 -1.96
N GLN A 252 -6.09 8.76 -0.83
CA GLN A 252 -5.00 9.67 -0.45
C GLN A 252 -4.60 9.45 1.02
N PRO A 253 -3.30 9.26 1.35
CA PRO A 253 -2.88 8.96 2.72
C PRO A 253 -3.31 10.01 3.74
N GLY A 254 -3.40 11.29 3.35
CA GLY A 254 -3.82 12.37 4.23
C GLY A 254 -5.32 12.48 4.51
N THR A 255 -6.17 11.77 3.75
CA THR A 255 -7.64 11.85 3.87
C THR A 255 -8.33 10.49 3.94
N CYS A 256 -7.59 9.38 3.81
CA CYS A 256 -8.16 8.04 3.83
C CYS A 256 -8.85 7.67 5.16
N GLY A 257 -8.39 8.24 6.27
CA GLY A 257 -9.02 8.10 7.58
C GLY A 257 -10.50 8.55 7.61
N GLU A 258 -10.93 9.46 6.73
CA GLU A 258 -12.35 9.83 6.63
C GLU A 258 -13.25 8.66 6.20
N LEU A 259 -12.75 7.76 5.34
CA LEU A 259 -13.46 6.53 4.98
C LEU A 259 -13.53 5.59 6.18
N ASN A 260 -12.42 5.45 6.91
CA ASN A 260 -12.35 4.57 8.08
C ASN A 260 -13.31 5.04 9.18
N ASP A 261 -13.48 6.35 9.36
CA ASP A 261 -14.48 6.91 10.28
C ASP A 261 -15.91 6.53 9.88
N GLU A 262 -16.27 6.61 8.60
CA GLU A 262 -17.61 6.27 8.10
C GLU A 262 -17.87 4.75 8.13
N LEU A 263 -16.90 3.93 7.72
CA LEU A 263 -16.97 2.47 7.83
C LEU A 263 -17.07 2.04 9.29
N GLY A 264 -16.25 2.60 10.17
CA GLY A 264 -16.28 2.31 11.61
C GLY A 264 -17.62 2.65 12.26
N LYS A 265 -18.22 3.80 11.92
CA LYS A 265 -19.60 4.13 12.36
C LYS A 265 -20.61 3.12 11.85
N TRP A 266 -20.54 2.76 10.57
CA TRP A 266 -21.47 1.80 9.98
C TRP A 266 -21.35 0.41 10.63
N TYR A 267 -20.13 -0.07 10.89
CA TYR A 267 -19.92 -1.32 11.62
C TYR A 267 -20.57 -1.26 13.01
N ASN A 268 -20.28 -0.20 13.78
CA ASN A 268 -20.85 -0.02 15.12
C ASN A 268 -22.39 0.06 15.12
N ASP A 269 -22.97 0.80 14.18
CA ASP A 269 -24.43 0.95 14.04
C ASP A 269 -25.13 -0.38 13.72
N ASN A 270 -24.42 -1.31 13.08
CA ASN A 270 -24.90 -2.65 12.76
C ASN A 270 -24.47 -3.71 13.80
N GLY A 271 -23.89 -3.29 14.93
CA GLY A 271 -23.52 -4.18 16.03
C GLY A 271 -22.21 -4.94 15.82
N PHE A 272 -21.33 -4.43 14.96
CA PHE A 272 -20.03 -5.02 14.65
C PHE A 272 -18.91 -4.14 15.20
N GLU A 273 -18.04 -4.74 16.00
CA GLU A 273 -16.78 -4.13 16.44
C GLU A 273 -15.67 -4.91 15.74
N PRO A 274 -15.03 -4.34 14.69
CA PRO A 274 -13.88 -4.98 14.07
C PRO A 274 -12.82 -5.26 15.11
N ASN A 275 -12.32 -6.50 15.17
CA ASN A 275 -11.25 -6.88 16.11
C ASN A 275 -9.91 -6.18 15.81
N ASN A 276 -9.76 -5.62 14.61
CA ASN A 276 -8.60 -4.91 14.13
C ASN A 276 -8.95 -3.48 13.74
N SER A 277 -8.03 -2.53 13.96
CA SER A 277 -8.19 -1.16 13.45
C SER A 277 -8.26 -1.16 11.93
N LEU A 278 -9.08 -0.28 11.36
CA LEU A 278 -9.12 -0.10 9.91
C LEU A 278 -7.81 0.50 9.42
N SER A 279 -7.24 -0.09 8.38
CA SER A 279 -5.92 0.31 7.88
C SER A 279 -5.98 1.64 7.13
N GLU A 280 -4.96 2.48 7.32
CA GLU A 280 -4.74 3.70 6.51
C GLU A 280 -3.76 3.46 5.35
N VAL A 281 -3.43 2.18 5.11
CA VAL A 281 -2.56 1.74 4.02
C VAL A 281 -3.40 1.56 2.75
N LEU A 282 -2.94 2.17 1.65
CA LEU A 282 -3.66 2.15 0.38
C LEU A 282 -3.09 1.09 -0.54
N TYR A 283 -3.96 0.35 -1.22
CA TYR A 283 -3.56 -0.74 -2.12
C TYR A 283 -4.08 -0.45 -3.53
N THR A 284 -3.28 -0.80 -4.53
CA THR A 284 -3.69 -0.80 -5.94
C THR A 284 -3.03 -1.95 -6.70
N TYR A 285 -3.56 -2.25 -7.88
CA TYR A 285 -3.05 -3.30 -8.73
C TYR A 285 -1.63 -3.01 -9.22
N GLY A 286 -0.79 -4.04 -9.25
CA GLY A 286 0.62 -3.92 -9.62
C GLY A 286 0.88 -4.07 -11.12
N GLY A 287 -0.12 -4.49 -11.89
CA GLY A 287 -0.05 -4.64 -13.34
C GLY A 287 0.95 -5.74 -13.74
N TYR A 288 1.73 -5.50 -14.79
CA TYR A 288 2.61 -6.54 -15.32
C TYR A 288 3.79 -6.90 -14.41
N SER A 289 4.30 -5.93 -13.66
CA SER A 289 5.60 -6.07 -12.98
C SER A 289 5.49 -6.35 -11.49
N TYR A 290 4.39 -5.95 -10.88
CA TYR A 290 4.17 -6.08 -9.44
C TYR A 290 2.91 -6.89 -9.19
N GLN A 291 2.85 -7.62 -8.07
CA GLN A 291 1.62 -8.25 -7.60
C GLN A 291 0.61 -7.18 -7.17
N TYR A 292 1.09 -6.25 -6.36
CA TYR A 292 0.33 -5.11 -5.89
C TYR A 292 1.29 -3.95 -5.57
N ILE A 293 0.73 -2.76 -5.46
CA ILE A 293 1.44 -1.55 -5.04
C ILE A 293 0.76 -1.01 -3.80
N VAL A 294 1.56 -0.59 -2.84
CA VAL A 294 1.10 -0.03 -1.58
C VAL A 294 1.53 1.41 -1.46
N TYR A 295 0.63 2.28 -1.01
CA TYR A 295 0.93 3.67 -0.76
C TYR A 295 0.52 4.05 0.66
N ASN A 296 1.48 4.60 1.41
CA ASN A 296 1.23 5.21 2.70
C ASN A 296 1.80 6.64 2.73
N ARG A 297 1.72 7.29 3.88
CA ARG A 297 2.20 8.67 4.04
C ARG A 297 3.72 8.87 3.82
N TYR A 298 4.51 7.81 3.90
CA TYR A 298 5.97 7.87 4.01
C TYR A 298 6.74 7.20 2.87
N ALA A 299 6.08 6.32 2.10
CA ALA A 299 6.67 5.55 1.03
C ALA A 299 5.60 4.99 0.06
N VAL A 300 6.05 4.63 -1.14
CA VAL A 300 5.30 3.80 -2.10
C VAL A 300 6.05 2.48 -2.26
N PHE A 301 5.41 1.37 -1.94
CA PHE A 301 5.98 0.04 -2.03
C PHE A 301 5.49 -0.68 -3.27
N TYR A 302 6.43 -1.31 -3.98
CA TYR A 302 6.18 -2.06 -5.20
C TYR A 302 6.59 -3.52 -4.95
N MET A 303 5.60 -4.42 -4.88
CA MET A 303 5.82 -5.83 -4.56
C MET A 303 5.96 -6.66 -5.83
N THR A 304 7.14 -7.21 -6.17
CA THR A 304 7.25 -8.10 -7.34
C THR A 304 6.70 -9.49 -7.05
N ARG A 305 6.04 -10.11 -8.03
CA ARG A 305 5.33 -11.40 -7.86
C ARG A 305 6.21 -12.58 -7.47
N ASP A 306 7.49 -12.50 -7.77
CA ASP A 306 8.46 -13.56 -7.53
C ASP A 306 9.36 -13.27 -6.33
N TRP A 307 9.16 -12.14 -5.65
CA TRP A 307 10.01 -11.75 -4.54
C TRP A 307 9.95 -12.79 -3.42
N GLN A 308 11.09 -13.05 -2.82
CA GLN A 308 11.18 -13.84 -1.60
C GLN A 308 12.27 -13.21 -0.74
N ASP A 309 11.97 -13.02 0.54
CA ASP A 309 12.96 -12.50 1.47
C ASP A 309 14.20 -13.41 1.50
N ALA A 310 15.38 -12.85 1.21
CA ALA A 310 16.59 -13.63 1.06
C ALA A 310 17.07 -14.32 2.37
N VAL A 311 16.54 -13.92 3.52
CA VAL A 311 16.88 -14.47 4.84
C VAL A 311 15.64 -14.99 5.60
N TYR A 312 14.56 -15.34 4.88
CA TYR A 312 13.31 -15.79 5.51
C TYR A 312 13.51 -17.01 6.45
N GLU A 313 14.44 -17.92 6.14
CA GLU A 313 14.73 -19.09 6.99
C GLU A 313 15.39 -18.73 8.32
N GLU A 314 16.03 -17.56 8.39
CA GLU A 314 16.77 -17.08 9.55
C GLU A 314 15.94 -16.11 10.41
N ASN A 315 14.88 -15.53 9.85
CA ASN A 315 14.01 -14.59 10.55
C ASN A 315 12.69 -15.27 10.99
N PRO A 316 12.44 -15.44 12.30
CA PRO A 316 11.28 -16.17 12.80
C PRO A 316 9.94 -15.47 12.51
N LEU A 317 9.96 -14.21 12.08
CA LEU A 317 8.78 -13.45 11.71
C LEU A 317 8.34 -13.67 10.26
N LEU A 318 9.14 -14.37 9.46
CA LEU A 318 8.95 -14.48 8.02
C LEU A 318 8.63 -15.92 7.62
N THR A 319 7.93 -16.04 6.50
CA THR A 319 7.69 -17.31 5.81
C THR A 319 8.21 -17.22 4.37
N ALA A 320 8.26 -18.35 3.66
CA ALA A 320 8.71 -18.39 2.28
C ALA A 320 7.85 -17.52 1.35
N ASP A 321 6.57 -17.36 1.68
CA ASP A 321 5.57 -16.62 0.93
C ASP A 321 5.17 -15.32 1.66
N PHE A 322 6.05 -14.80 2.52
CA PHE A 322 5.81 -13.58 3.29
C PHE A 322 5.38 -12.43 2.37
N LEU A 323 4.26 -11.76 2.70
CA LEU A 323 3.61 -10.71 1.89
C LEU A 323 2.94 -11.15 0.58
N HIS A 324 2.90 -12.45 0.27
CA HIS A 324 2.31 -12.95 -0.97
C HIS A 324 0.95 -13.64 -0.80
N ASN A 325 0.63 -14.14 0.40
CA ASN A 325 -0.52 -15.03 0.57
C ASN A 325 -1.32 -14.91 1.88
N ASN A 326 -1.13 -13.82 2.63
CA ASN A 326 -1.82 -13.64 3.90
C ASN A 326 -2.10 -12.16 4.16
N TYR A 327 -3.37 -11.76 4.11
CA TYR A 327 -3.74 -10.36 4.28
C TYR A 327 -3.34 -9.78 5.65
N GLU A 328 -3.56 -10.50 6.75
CA GLU A 328 -3.25 -10.01 8.10
C GLU A 328 -1.74 -9.81 8.31
N GLU A 329 -0.94 -10.72 7.77
CA GLU A 329 0.52 -10.57 7.76
C GLU A 329 0.96 -9.34 6.97
N THR A 330 0.42 -9.17 5.75
CA THR A 330 0.69 -8.06 4.87
C THR A 330 0.30 -6.71 5.49
N LYS A 331 -0.91 -6.63 6.04
CA LYS A 331 -1.41 -5.45 6.76
C LYS A 331 -0.48 -5.09 7.91
N LYS A 332 -0.18 -6.06 8.77
CA LYS A 332 0.69 -5.87 9.93
C LYS A 332 2.07 -5.35 9.53
N PHE A 333 2.65 -5.88 8.45
CA PHE A 333 3.93 -5.41 7.93
C PHE A 333 3.90 -3.93 7.55
N TYR A 334 2.94 -3.51 6.75
CA TYR A 334 2.88 -2.12 6.29
C TYR A 334 2.53 -1.17 7.43
N GLU A 335 1.64 -1.54 8.36
CA GLU A 335 1.30 -0.70 9.51
C GLU A 335 2.49 -0.50 10.46
N ILE A 336 3.19 -1.58 10.80
CA ILE A 336 4.39 -1.55 11.63
C ILE A 336 5.46 -0.65 11.00
N ASN A 337 5.73 -0.81 9.69
CA ASN A 337 6.73 0.01 9.02
C ASN A 337 6.28 1.47 8.80
N THR A 338 4.98 1.72 8.61
CA THR A 338 4.43 3.09 8.55
C THR A 338 4.70 3.83 9.86
N GLU A 339 4.47 3.16 11.00
CA GLU A 339 4.74 3.70 12.32
C GLU A 339 6.23 3.91 12.57
N GLN A 340 7.09 2.95 12.21
CA GLN A 340 8.54 3.12 12.31
C GLN A 340 9.05 4.29 11.46
N MET A 341 8.54 4.46 10.23
CA MET A 341 8.87 5.59 9.35
C MET A 341 8.44 6.93 9.97
N ARG A 342 7.25 7.01 10.60
CA ARG A 342 6.81 8.19 11.37
C ARG A 342 7.81 8.51 12.48
N GLN A 343 8.18 7.51 13.28
CA GLN A 343 9.10 7.66 14.41
C GLN A 343 10.47 8.17 13.95
N TYR A 344 11.00 7.71 12.81
CA TYR A 344 12.24 8.24 12.26
C TYR A 344 12.15 9.69 11.78
N LYS A 345 11.03 10.06 11.13
CA LYS A 345 10.82 11.45 10.73
C LYS A 345 10.72 12.39 11.92
N GLU A 346 10.06 11.97 12.99
CA GLU A 346 9.99 12.72 14.23
C GLU A 346 11.35 12.82 14.92
N LEU A 347 12.11 11.72 14.94
CA LEU A 347 13.46 11.69 15.50
C LEU A 347 14.37 12.71 14.80
N PHE A 348 14.30 12.77 13.47
CA PHE A 348 15.12 13.68 12.66
C PHE A 348 14.50 15.07 12.45
N ASP A 349 13.30 15.33 13.00
CA ASP A 349 12.57 16.61 12.90
C ASP A 349 12.38 17.09 11.45
N LEU A 350 11.88 16.19 10.59
CA LEU A 350 11.66 16.47 9.17
C LEU A 350 10.23 17.01 8.94
N GLU A 351 10.11 18.26 8.50
CA GLU A 351 8.84 19.00 8.42
C GLU A 351 7.83 18.51 7.35
N SER A 352 8.25 17.74 6.33
CA SER A 352 7.31 17.33 5.26
C SER A 352 6.37 16.23 5.76
N ASP A 353 5.07 16.36 5.54
CA ASP A 353 4.10 15.33 5.91
C ASP A 353 4.09 14.11 4.98
N VAL A 354 4.47 14.28 3.70
CA VAL A 354 4.44 13.22 2.70
C VAL A 354 5.83 13.02 2.10
N MET A 355 6.28 11.78 2.08
CA MET A 355 7.52 11.35 1.43
C MET A 355 7.17 10.34 0.36
N ASP A 356 7.45 10.69 -0.90
CA ASP A 356 7.32 9.79 -2.05
C ASP A 356 8.64 9.01 -2.20
N VAL A 357 8.94 8.12 -1.25
CA VAL A 357 10.11 7.24 -1.27
C VAL A 357 9.69 5.91 -1.91
N PRO A 358 10.17 5.59 -3.12
CA PRO A 358 9.87 4.31 -3.75
C PRO A 358 10.65 3.19 -3.07
N VAL A 359 9.96 2.10 -2.72
CA VAL A 359 10.52 0.89 -2.14
C VAL A 359 10.18 -0.29 -3.04
N LEU A 360 11.18 -0.89 -3.67
CA LEU A 360 11.02 -2.00 -4.59
C LEU A 360 11.50 -3.30 -3.95
N PHE A 361 10.56 -4.21 -3.70
CA PHE A 361 10.86 -5.59 -3.34
C PHE A 361 11.20 -6.33 -4.62
N LYS A 362 12.48 -6.69 -4.81
CA LYS A 362 12.91 -7.40 -6.02
C LYS A 362 14.06 -8.35 -5.73
N ASN A 363 14.05 -9.51 -6.40
CA ASN A 363 15.17 -10.44 -6.34
C ASN A 363 16.37 -9.89 -7.13
N GLY A 364 17.51 -9.72 -6.47
CA GLY A 364 18.72 -9.26 -7.13
C GLY A 364 19.38 -10.31 -8.03
N LYS A 365 19.74 -9.96 -9.27
CA LYS A 365 20.84 -10.66 -9.99
C LYS A 365 22.22 -10.08 -9.71
N ASN A 366 22.31 -8.84 -9.21
CA ASN A 366 23.55 -8.09 -9.00
C ASN A 366 23.46 -7.04 -7.86
N SER A 367 22.38 -6.99 -7.07
CA SER A 367 22.39 -6.20 -5.84
C SER A 367 23.07 -7.04 -4.76
N SER A 368 23.95 -6.40 -3.98
CA SER A 368 24.38 -6.89 -2.67
C SER A 368 23.20 -7.51 -1.91
N THR A 369 23.49 -8.47 -1.05
CA THR A 369 22.56 -9.09 -0.07
C THR A 369 22.00 -8.10 0.96
N THR A 370 22.14 -6.80 0.71
CA THR A 370 21.69 -5.66 1.47
C THR A 370 21.05 -4.71 0.47
N GLY A 371 19.97 -4.04 0.88
CA GLY A 371 19.32 -3.07 0.01
C GLY A 371 20.29 -2.02 -0.55
N ASN A 372 19.91 -1.37 -1.64
CA ASN A 372 20.68 -0.25 -2.17
C ASN A 372 19.76 0.96 -2.28
N GLY A 373 20.03 2.01 -1.52
CA GLY A 373 19.56 3.36 -1.82
C GLY A 373 20.32 3.95 -3.02
N VAL A 374 19.67 4.17 -4.17
CA VAL A 374 20.29 4.87 -5.31
C VAL A 374 19.89 6.34 -5.28
N GLY A 375 20.72 7.18 -4.67
CA GLY A 375 20.49 8.62 -4.57
C GLY A 375 21.22 9.44 -5.64
N ASN A 376 20.48 10.15 -6.51
CA ASN A 376 21.01 11.23 -7.36
C ASN A 376 20.72 12.61 -6.76
N GLY A 377 21.07 12.80 -5.49
CA GLY A 377 21.02 14.10 -4.79
C GLY A 377 19.64 14.72 -4.56
N LYS A 378 18.52 14.08 -4.98
CA LYS A 378 17.13 14.52 -4.70
C LYS A 378 16.04 13.44 -4.62
N LYS A 379 16.31 12.22 -5.09
CA LYS A 379 15.42 11.05 -4.95
C LYS A 379 16.29 9.84 -4.62
N CYS A 380 15.92 9.12 -3.56
CA CYS A 380 16.53 7.87 -3.14
C CYS A 380 15.48 6.77 -3.32
N ASP A 381 15.69 5.91 -4.31
CA ASP A 381 14.87 4.70 -4.47
C ASP A 381 15.50 3.60 -3.62
N ILE A 382 14.67 2.88 -2.85
CA ILE A 382 15.08 1.77 -2.01
C ILE A 382 14.82 0.46 -2.77
N TYR A 383 15.84 -0.37 -2.91
CA TYR A 383 15.68 -1.73 -3.44
C TYR A 383 15.92 -2.75 -2.32
N LEU A 384 14.96 -3.63 -2.04
CA LEU A 384 15.04 -4.60 -0.96
C LEU A 384 15.09 -6.05 -1.45
N THR A 385 16.11 -6.76 -0.99
CA THR A 385 16.17 -8.23 -1.01
C THR A 385 15.74 -8.83 0.33
N THR A 386 15.74 -8.03 1.39
CA THR A 386 15.37 -8.44 2.76
C THR A 386 14.61 -7.31 3.44
N VAL A 387 13.59 -7.65 4.23
CA VAL A 387 12.76 -6.66 4.94
C VAL A 387 13.49 -6.03 6.13
N ASN A 388 14.47 -6.72 6.71
CA ASN A 388 15.24 -6.23 7.85
C ASN A 388 16.06 -4.97 7.49
N SER A 389 16.49 -4.82 6.23
CA SER A 389 17.22 -3.64 5.75
C SER A 389 16.34 -2.41 5.50
N LEU A 390 15.01 -2.53 5.53
CA LEU A 390 14.11 -1.45 5.11
C LEU A 390 14.34 -0.14 5.88
N MET A 391 14.46 -0.19 7.21
CA MET A 391 14.66 1.03 8.00
C MET A 391 16.05 1.63 7.82
N HIS A 392 17.07 0.80 7.59
CA HIS A 392 18.43 1.26 7.29
C HIS A 392 18.43 2.09 5.99
N GLU A 393 17.86 1.52 4.91
CA GLU A 393 17.74 2.21 3.63
C GLU A 393 16.79 3.42 3.70
N TYR A 394 15.76 3.36 4.54
CA TYR A 394 14.87 4.50 4.77
C TYR A 394 15.61 5.68 5.38
N ILE A 395 16.49 5.46 6.36
CA ILE A 395 17.33 6.52 6.94
C ILE A 395 18.22 7.16 5.87
N HIS A 396 18.77 6.38 4.93
CA HIS A 396 19.46 6.96 3.77
C HIS A 396 18.53 7.87 2.96
N ALA A 397 17.30 7.42 2.67
CA ALA A 397 16.33 8.25 1.96
C ALA A 397 15.96 9.55 2.71
N LEU A 398 16.00 9.55 4.05
CA LEU A 398 15.74 10.73 4.88
C LEU A 398 16.93 11.71 4.90
N CYS A 399 18.15 11.21 5.02
CA CYS A 399 19.30 11.99 5.51
C CYS A 399 20.54 11.94 4.60
N LEU A 400 20.46 11.40 3.38
CA LEU A 400 21.61 11.30 2.48
C LEU A 400 22.32 12.67 2.32
N PRO A 401 23.62 12.78 2.67
CA PRO A 401 24.36 14.03 2.56
C PRO A 401 24.34 14.58 1.14
N THR A 402 24.00 15.85 1.00
CA THR A 402 23.93 16.51 -0.32
C THR A 402 25.29 17.04 -0.78
N SER A 403 26.26 17.17 0.14
CA SER A 403 27.61 17.64 -0.15
C SER A 403 28.59 16.48 -0.41
N PRO A 404 29.35 16.50 -1.52
CA PRO A 404 30.42 15.52 -1.78
C PRO A 404 31.52 15.49 -0.72
N SER A 405 31.72 16.57 0.05
CA SER A 405 32.71 16.62 1.13
C SER A 405 32.31 15.81 2.36
N ASN A 406 31.03 15.52 2.51
CA ASN A 406 30.45 14.73 3.60
C ASN A 406 30.04 13.32 3.10
N ASN A 407 30.54 12.91 1.93
CA ASN A 407 30.29 11.59 1.35
C ASN A 407 31.45 10.64 1.72
N VAL A 408 31.59 10.39 3.02
CA VAL A 408 32.48 9.39 3.60
C VAL A 408 31.62 8.30 4.23
N ARG A 409 32.17 7.11 4.47
CA ARG A 409 31.36 5.94 4.83
C ARG A 409 30.64 6.14 6.16
N TRP A 410 31.27 6.75 7.15
CA TRP A 410 30.65 6.90 8.48
C TRP A 410 29.45 7.85 8.48
N THR A 411 29.44 8.88 7.64
CA THR A 411 28.31 9.83 7.52
C THR A 411 27.12 9.26 6.75
N ILE A 412 27.31 8.16 6.03
CA ILE A 412 26.26 7.47 5.28
C ILE A 412 25.88 6.19 6.04
N GLU A 413 26.76 5.18 5.98
CA GLU A 413 26.49 3.84 6.51
C GLU A 413 26.58 3.78 8.02
N GLY A 414 27.57 4.48 8.61
CA GLY A 414 27.70 4.56 10.06
C GLY A 414 26.52 5.29 10.71
N TRP A 415 26.07 6.37 10.09
CA TRP A 415 24.87 7.11 10.48
C TRP A 415 23.62 6.25 10.42
N ALA A 416 23.34 5.62 9.27
CA ALA A 416 22.17 4.76 9.12
C ALA A 416 22.22 3.61 10.13
N ARG A 417 23.38 2.96 10.30
CA ARG A 417 23.55 1.89 11.29
C ARG A 417 23.38 2.36 12.74
N ALA A 418 23.77 3.58 13.08
CA ALA A 418 23.62 4.11 14.44
C ALA A 418 22.14 4.29 14.85
N PHE A 419 21.27 4.55 13.88
CA PHE A 419 19.86 4.84 14.12
C PHE A 419 18.91 3.72 13.68
N ASP A 420 19.30 2.83 12.76
CA ASP A 420 18.42 1.80 12.21
C ASP A 420 17.85 0.85 13.28
N MET A 421 18.55 0.59 14.38
CA MET A 421 18.02 -0.28 15.44
C MET A 421 17.09 0.45 16.42
N ARG A 422 16.90 1.77 16.32
CA ARG A 422 15.95 2.50 17.18
C ARG A 422 14.52 2.01 17.01
N PHE A 423 14.09 1.80 15.77
CA PHE A 423 12.74 1.41 15.40
C PHE A 423 12.79 0.42 14.23
N ASN A 424 13.37 -0.79 14.42
CA ASN A 424 13.46 -1.81 13.37
C ASN A 424 12.99 -3.18 13.84
N TYR A 425 11.66 -3.33 13.86
CA TYR A 425 10.97 -4.53 14.33
C TYR A 425 11.45 -5.80 13.64
N TYR A 426 11.59 -5.76 12.31
CA TYR A 426 12.00 -6.90 11.50
C TYR A 426 13.47 -7.28 11.61
N SER A 427 14.31 -6.42 12.20
CA SER A 427 15.72 -6.74 12.47
C SER A 427 15.96 -7.30 13.88
N TYR A 428 15.11 -6.99 14.86
CA TYR A 428 15.38 -7.33 16.26
C TYR A 428 15.56 -8.83 16.47
N ASP A 429 14.58 -9.65 16.08
CA ASP A 429 14.63 -11.09 16.32
C ASP A 429 15.70 -11.76 15.45
N PHE A 430 15.81 -11.36 14.19
CA PHE A 430 16.84 -11.83 13.26
C PHE A 430 18.25 -11.62 13.82
N LEU A 431 18.60 -10.38 14.19
CA LEU A 431 19.93 -10.07 14.72
C LEU A 431 20.14 -10.63 16.13
N THR A 432 19.10 -10.67 16.97
CA THR A 432 19.17 -11.30 18.30
C THR A 432 19.53 -12.77 18.18
N MET A 433 18.89 -13.50 17.26
CA MET A 433 19.22 -14.89 17.00
C MET A 433 20.64 -15.05 16.45
N ASP A 434 21.01 -14.23 15.46
CA ASP A 434 22.33 -14.29 14.85
C ASP A 434 23.45 -14.04 15.88
N TYR A 435 23.37 -12.94 16.65
CA TYR A 435 24.39 -12.61 17.64
C TYR A 435 24.49 -13.62 18.78
N ASN A 436 23.36 -14.16 19.26
CA ASN A 436 23.40 -15.20 20.30
C ASN A 436 23.93 -16.54 19.75
N LYS A 437 23.74 -16.85 18.47
CA LYS A 437 24.35 -18.01 17.81
C LYS A 437 25.85 -17.81 17.63
N VAL A 438 26.27 -16.65 17.12
CA VAL A 438 27.68 -16.27 16.94
C VAL A 438 28.43 -16.27 18.27
N ALA A 439 27.78 -15.87 19.38
CA ALA A 439 28.39 -15.96 20.70
C ALA A 439 28.71 -17.41 21.14
N THR A 440 28.15 -18.44 20.48
CA THR A 440 28.54 -19.84 20.75
C THR A 440 29.79 -20.27 19.98
N ASP A 441 30.24 -19.49 19.00
CA ASP A 441 31.48 -19.76 18.26
C ASP A 441 32.71 -19.35 19.07
N ASN A 442 33.76 -20.18 19.01
CA ASN A 442 34.95 -19.99 19.84
C ASN A 442 35.74 -18.72 19.54
N ASP A 443 35.58 -18.14 18.36
CA ASP A 443 36.32 -16.98 17.88
C ASP A 443 35.73 -15.63 18.33
N LYS A 444 34.59 -15.64 19.04
CA LYS A 444 33.86 -14.43 19.49
C LYS A 444 33.76 -14.33 21.00
N HIS A 445 34.93 -14.31 21.63
CA HIS A 445 35.10 -14.28 23.09
C HIS A 445 34.38 -13.09 23.74
N ILE A 446 34.46 -11.90 23.16
CA ILE A 446 34.01 -10.68 23.85
C ILE A 446 32.49 -10.65 24.04
N LEU A 447 31.73 -11.19 23.08
CA LEU A 447 30.27 -11.25 23.15
C LEU A 447 29.80 -12.25 24.22
N ARG A 448 30.55 -13.34 24.43
CA ARG A 448 30.29 -14.26 25.56
C ARG A 448 30.52 -13.59 26.90
N GLU A 449 31.65 -12.89 27.05
CA GLU A 449 31.96 -12.18 28.28
C GLU A 449 30.90 -11.09 28.57
N TYR A 450 30.41 -10.42 27.53
CA TYR A 450 29.28 -9.48 27.64
C TYR A 450 28.01 -10.16 28.14
N ILE A 451 27.59 -11.27 27.50
CA ILE A 451 26.41 -12.07 27.91
C ILE A 451 26.52 -12.51 29.39
N GLU A 452 27.70 -12.98 29.81
CA GLU A 452 27.95 -13.36 31.20
C GLU A 452 27.85 -12.17 32.17
N LYS A 453 28.32 -10.98 31.78
CA LYS A 453 28.23 -9.77 32.62
C LYS A 453 26.83 -9.21 32.74
N ILE A 454 26.05 -9.24 31.67
CA ILE A 454 24.65 -8.76 31.69
C ILE A 454 23.67 -9.81 32.24
N ASP A 455 24.12 -11.06 32.43
CA ASP A 455 23.36 -12.19 32.98
C ASP A 455 22.07 -12.51 32.20
N ARG A 456 22.11 -12.34 30.88
CA ARG A 456 21.03 -12.70 29.96
C ARG A 456 21.54 -12.78 28.50
N PRO A 457 20.81 -13.43 27.58
CA PRO A 457 21.07 -13.33 26.15
C PRO A 457 21.07 -11.87 25.65
N ILE A 458 21.77 -11.62 24.55
CA ILE A 458 21.71 -10.33 23.83
C ILE A 458 20.28 -10.08 23.38
N ASP A 459 19.79 -8.86 23.55
CA ASP A 459 18.54 -8.35 22.98
C ASP A 459 18.89 -7.14 22.11
N MET A 460 18.81 -7.29 20.79
CA MET A 460 19.19 -6.22 19.85
C MET A 460 18.28 -4.99 19.92
N LYS A 461 17.11 -5.08 20.57
CA LYS A 461 16.28 -3.91 20.84
C LYS A 461 16.92 -2.96 21.86
N THR A 462 17.78 -3.47 22.76
CA THR A 462 18.41 -2.67 23.82
C THR A 462 19.94 -2.63 23.72
N ASP A 463 20.55 -3.69 23.21
CA ASP A 463 21.99 -3.91 23.33
C ASP A 463 22.77 -3.53 22.06
N TYR A 464 22.10 -3.09 21.00
CA TYR A 464 22.71 -2.87 19.69
C TYR A 464 23.95 -1.96 19.73
N ARG A 465 23.92 -0.89 20.55
CA ARG A 465 25.06 0.04 20.71
C ARG A 465 26.27 -0.66 21.34
N ASP A 466 26.04 -1.44 22.39
CA ASP A 466 27.10 -2.17 23.07
C ASP A 466 27.67 -3.26 22.17
N VAL A 467 26.82 -3.99 21.45
CA VAL A 467 27.26 -5.03 20.51
C VAL A 467 28.16 -4.45 19.41
N ASP A 468 27.74 -3.36 18.76
CA ASP A 468 28.55 -2.69 17.74
C ASP A 468 29.88 -2.17 18.32
N ASN A 469 29.84 -1.49 19.48
CA ASN A 469 31.04 -0.99 20.16
C ASN A 469 32.01 -2.12 20.56
N LEU A 470 31.50 -3.24 21.11
CA LEU A 470 32.31 -4.39 21.49
C LEU A 470 33.02 -5.00 20.29
N ARG A 471 32.35 -5.07 19.12
CA ARG A 471 32.97 -5.55 17.88
C ARG A 471 34.10 -4.63 17.41
N VAL A 472 33.90 -3.32 17.49
CA VAL A 472 34.93 -2.32 17.15
C VAL A 472 36.12 -2.45 18.11
N TYR A 473 35.86 -2.59 19.41
CA TYR A 473 36.90 -2.75 20.42
C TYR A 473 37.67 -4.07 20.26
N GLU A 474 36.99 -5.19 19.99
CA GLU A 474 37.61 -6.51 19.80
C GLU A 474 38.50 -6.54 18.56
N ALA A 475 38.04 -5.95 17.45
CA ALA A 475 38.75 -5.98 16.16
C ALA A 475 39.67 -4.76 15.93
N GLU A 476 39.81 -3.87 16.92
CA GLU A 476 40.64 -2.65 16.85
C GLU A 476 40.33 -1.75 15.64
N MET A 477 39.05 -1.65 15.26
CA MET A 477 38.58 -0.94 14.06
C MET A 477 38.43 0.58 14.32
N TYR A 478 39.51 1.23 14.75
CA TYR A 478 39.52 2.66 15.14
C TYR A 478 39.61 3.65 13.99
N ASP A 479 38.98 3.33 12.87
CA ASP A 479 38.74 4.23 11.75
C ASP A 479 37.22 4.26 11.49
N PRO A 480 36.54 5.40 11.68
CA PRO A 480 35.10 5.50 11.45
C PRO A 480 34.68 5.06 10.04
N ASP A 481 35.56 5.17 9.03
CA ASP A 481 35.27 4.78 7.65
C ASP A 481 35.61 3.31 7.34
N TYR A 482 36.10 2.55 8.32
CA TYR A 482 36.48 1.15 8.11
C TYR A 482 35.27 0.24 7.83
N SER A 483 34.19 0.38 8.62
CA SER A 483 33.02 -0.49 8.62
C SER A 483 31.75 0.25 9.06
N TYR A 484 30.60 -0.40 8.91
CA TYR A 484 29.31 0.13 9.37
C TYR A 484 29.32 0.27 10.90
N GLU A 485 29.87 -0.73 11.59
CA GLU A 485 29.96 -0.77 13.04
C GLU A 485 30.94 0.27 13.60
N SER A 486 32.09 0.48 12.97
CA SER A 486 33.04 1.53 13.40
C SER A 486 32.47 2.93 13.16
N GLY A 487 31.79 3.16 12.04
CA GLY A 487 31.08 4.41 11.80
C GLY A 487 29.95 4.65 12.80
N ALA A 488 29.12 3.64 13.09
CA ALA A 488 28.05 3.75 14.08
C ALA A 488 28.58 3.99 15.50
N SER A 489 29.65 3.31 15.89
CA SER A 489 30.35 3.51 17.16
C SER A 489 30.87 4.94 17.31
N PHE A 490 31.42 5.52 16.25
CA PHE A 490 31.84 6.91 16.25
C PHE A 490 30.63 7.87 16.41
N VAL A 491 29.53 7.63 15.70
CA VAL A 491 28.28 8.41 15.84
C VAL A 491 27.72 8.30 17.27
N TYR A 492 27.73 7.11 17.88
CA TYR A 492 27.33 6.89 19.28
C TYR A 492 28.13 7.78 20.23
N TYR A 493 29.45 7.83 20.07
CA TYR A 493 30.32 8.69 20.86
C TYR A 493 29.99 10.18 20.67
N LEU A 494 29.75 10.62 19.43
CA LEU A 494 29.36 12.00 19.15
C LEU A 494 28.03 12.34 19.86
N CYS A 495 27.03 11.47 19.78
CA CYS A 495 25.74 11.67 20.41
C CYS A 495 25.85 11.73 21.95
N ASP A 496 26.64 10.82 22.55
CA ASP A 496 26.83 10.78 24.01
C ASP A 496 27.59 12.02 24.51
N THR A 497 28.58 12.51 23.75
CA THR A 497 29.48 13.60 24.16
C THR A 497 28.90 14.99 23.90
N TYR A 498 28.29 15.19 22.72
CA TYR A 498 27.85 16.50 22.25
C TYR A 498 26.32 16.68 22.26
N GLY A 499 25.58 15.59 22.46
CA GLY A 499 24.13 15.54 22.47
C GLY A 499 23.54 15.12 21.12
N GLU A 500 22.66 14.11 21.15
CA GLU A 500 22.04 13.48 19.98
C GLU A 500 21.45 14.51 19.00
N ARG A 501 20.67 15.47 19.50
CA ARG A 501 20.02 16.47 18.63
C ARG A 501 21.01 17.29 17.79
N LYS A 502 22.13 17.72 18.39
CA LYS A 502 23.14 18.50 17.66
C LYS A 502 23.84 17.68 16.58
N VAL A 503 24.03 16.39 16.83
CA VAL A 503 24.62 15.45 15.86
C VAL A 503 23.63 15.18 14.71
N ILE A 504 22.35 15.04 15.02
CA ILE A 504 21.27 14.95 14.01
C ILE A 504 21.27 16.20 13.12
N ASP A 505 21.28 17.39 13.71
CA ASP A 505 21.32 18.66 12.97
C ASP A 505 22.55 18.71 12.03
N TYR A 506 23.72 18.28 12.50
CA TYR A 506 24.93 18.24 11.67
C TYR A 506 24.78 17.39 10.41
N VAL A 507 24.30 16.14 10.56
CA VAL A 507 24.20 15.20 9.44
C VAL A 507 23.10 15.62 8.47
N CYS A 508 21.93 16.03 8.99
CA CYS A 508 20.78 16.38 8.15
C CYS A 508 20.98 17.73 7.42
N ASP A 509 21.54 18.73 8.09
CA ASP A 509 21.65 20.10 7.53
C ASP A 509 23.01 20.38 6.85
N ASN A 510 23.87 19.35 6.71
CA ASN A 510 25.20 19.44 6.10
C ASN A 510 26.08 20.54 6.72
N HIS A 511 26.08 20.65 8.05
CA HIS A 511 26.95 21.59 8.74
C HIS A 511 28.41 21.12 8.76
N ASP A 512 29.33 21.98 9.20
CA ASP A 512 30.71 21.62 9.51
C ASP A 512 30.75 20.99 10.92
N LEU A 513 31.47 19.89 11.13
CA LEU A 513 31.59 19.22 12.44
C LEU A 513 32.05 20.19 13.54
N THR A 514 32.84 21.19 13.18
CA THR A 514 33.30 22.23 14.10
C THR A 514 32.16 23.07 14.67
N THR A 515 31.00 23.15 14.00
CA THR A 515 29.81 23.83 14.53
C THR A 515 29.18 23.09 15.72
N VAL A 516 29.50 21.80 15.90
CA VAL A 516 29.01 20.96 16.99
C VAL A 516 30.07 20.75 18.08
N THR A 517 31.34 20.62 17.70
CA THR A 517 32.37 20.05 18.58
C THR A 517 33.54 20.95 18.97
N ASP A 518 33.75 22.06 18.25
CA ASP A 518 34.97 22.90 18.30
C ASP A 518 36.30 22.13 18.04
N LYS A 519 36.25 20.88 17.54
CA LYS A 519 37.41 19.99 17.32
C LYS A 519 37.59 19.61 15.85
N THR A 520 38.82 19.26 15.46
CA THR A 520 39.04 18.65 14.14
C THR A 520 38.55 17.20 14.11
N TYR A 521 38.38 16.64 12.91
CA TYR A 521 38.01 15.23 12.74
C TYR A 521 39.02 14.30 13.42
N GLU A 522 40.32 14.56 13.27
CA GLU A 522 41.38 13.74 13.85
C GLU A 522 41.38 13.78 15.39
N GLU A 523 41.09 14.95 15.98
CA GLU A 523 40.93 15.09 17.43
C GLU A 523 39.72 14.28 17.93
N LEU A 524 38.60 14.33 17.19
CA LEU A 524 37.41 13.54 17.54
C LEU A 524 37.64 12.04 17.45
N VAL A 525 38.35 11.57 16.41
CA VAL A 525 38.67 10.15 16.25
C VAL A 525 39.57 9.65 17.39
N GLU A 526 40.58 10.44 17.77
CA GLU A 526 41.47 10.08 18.88
C GLU A 526 40.71 10.08 20.22
N ASP A 527 39.82 11.05 20.46
CA ASP A 527 39.00 11.06 21.68
C ASP A 527 38.04 9.87 21.74
N TRP A 528 37.38 9.55 20.63
CA TRP A 528 36.51 8.37 20.52
C TRP A 528 37.28 7.08 20.80
N LYS A 529 38.47 6.93 20.22
CA LYS A 529 39.33 5.77 20.48
C LYS A 529 39.68 5.66 21.96
N ASN A 530 40.08 6.76 22.59
CA ASN A 530 40.42 6.78 24.01
C ASN A 530 39.21 6.41 24.89
N ASP A 531 38.03 6.93 24.58
CA ASP A 531 36.78 6.59 25.26
C ASP A 531 36.40 5.11 25.07
N MET A 532 36.59 4.56 23.87
CA MET A 532 36.38 3.14 23.59
C MET A 532 37.34 2.25 24.39
N GLU A 533 38.62 2.62 24.45
CA GLU A 533 39.62 1.91 25.25
C GLU A 533 39.28 1.97 26.75
N GLU A 534 38.85 3.13 27.25
CA GLU A 534 38.46 3.29 28.66
C GLU A 534 37.23 2.45 29.00
N ARG A 535 36.12 2.62 28.27
CA ARG A 535 34.83 1.96 28.55
C ARG A 535 34.90 0.43 28.44
N TYR A 536 35.60 -0.09 27.44
CA TYR A 536 35.61 -1.52 27.13
C TYR A 536 36.88 -2.26 27.58
N SER A 537 37.82 -1.59 28.25
CA SER A 537 39.02 -2.22 28.86
C SER A 537 38.73 -3.36 29.85
N VAL A 538 37.51 -3.41 30.39
CA VAL A 538 37.07 -4.48 31.31
C VAL A 538 36.85 -5.82 30.60
N TYR A 539 36.81 -5.84 29.27
CA TYR A 539 36.66 -7.04 28.46
C TYR A 539 38.01 -7.48 27.90
N GLN A 540 38.29 -8.79 27.88
CA GLN A 540 39.56 -9.28 27.34
C GLN A 540 39.48 -9.43 25.82
N ARG A 541 40.46 -8.89 25.08
CA ARG A 541 40.61 -9.17 23.65
C ARG A 541 41.14 -10.58 23.45
N ASN A 542 40.68 -11.26 22.40
CA ASN A 542 41.38 -12.46 21.91
C ASN A 542 42.73 -12.01 21.32
N ASN A 543 43.83 -12.59 21.80
CA ASN A 543 45.17 -12.42 21.22
C ASN A 543 45.33 -13.22 19.94
#